data_AF-A0A2V8IGY7-F1
#
_entry.id   AF-A0A2V8IGY7-F1
#
_cell.length_a   1.000
_cell.length_b   1.000
_cell.length_c   1.000
_cell.angle_alpha   90.00
_cell.angle_beta   90.00
_cell.angle_gamma   90.00
#
_symmetry.space_group_name_H-M   'P 1'
#
loop_
_entity.id
_entity.type
_entity.pdbx_description
1 polymer ?
#
loop_
_entity_poly.entity_id
_entity_poly.type
_entity_poly.pdbx_seq_one_letter_code
_entity_poly.pdbx_strand_id
1 'polypeptide(L)' 'MKIEALLFDVGKVLIDFNFETGVEALHASCSISRDRFEEVLFDQTWIRGYERGEISTAQFHKYLCETAKLKRNLPDFRKT' A
#
# COMPACT_ATOMS: atom_id res chain seq x y z
N MET A 1 -35.94 -18.36 -4.16
CA MET A 1 -34.47 -18.34 -4.24
C MET A 1 -33.94 -18.29 -2.80
N LYS A 2 -33.06 -19.21 -2.40
CA LYS A 2 -32.47 -19.25 -1.06
C LYS A 2 -30.99 -18.96 -1.20
N ILE A 3 -30.49 -17.92 -0.54
CA ILE A 3 -29.06 -17.60 -0.53
C ILE A 3 -28.38 -18.56 0.44
N GLU A 4 -27.30 -19.22 -0.02
CA GLU A 4 -26.57 -20.24 0.74
C GLU A 4 -25.21 -19.76 1.25
N ALA A 5 -24.65 -18.70 0.63
CA ALA A 5 -23.40 -18.10 1.04
C ALA A 5 -23.39 -16.60 0.76
N LEU A 6 -22.64 -15.86 1.58
CA LEU A 6 -22.33 -14.44 1.41
C LEU A 6 -20.81 -14.27 1.46
N LEU A 7 -20.27 -13.58 0.47
CA LEU A 7 -18.87 -13.20 0.40
C LEU A 7 -18.77 -11.68 0.53
N PHE A 8 -17.95 -11.22 1.45
CA PHE A 8 -17.69 -9.81 1.67
C PHE A 8 -16.23 -9.51 1.40
N ASP A 9 -15.98 -8.46 0.63
CA ASP A 9 -14.67 -7.81 0.63
C ASP A 9 -14.39 -7.19 2.01
N VAL A 10 -13.13 -6.95 2.34
CA VAL A 10 -12.76 -6.34 3.62
C VAL A 10 -12.82 -4.83 3.52
N GLY A 11 -12.05 -4.26 2.58
CA GLY A 11 -11.91 -2.82 2.43
C GLY A 11 -13.21 -2.18 1.93
N LYS A 12 -13.64 -1.09 2.57
CA LYS A 12 -14.86 -0.33 2.22
C LYS A 12 -16.18 -1.11 2.30
N VAL A 13 -16.16 -2.37 2.72
CA VAL A 13 -17.34 -3.21 2.94
C VAL A 13 -17.47 -3.59 4.41
N LEU A 14 -16.45 -4.26 4.98
CA LEU A 14 -16.44 -4.63 6.40
C LEU A 14 -15.75 -3.59 7.27
N ILE A 15 -14.74 -2.90 6.72
CA ILE A 15 -13.97 -1.87 7.41
C ILE A 15 -13.97 -0.61 6.58
N ASP A 16 -14.26 0.55 7.20
CA ASP A 16 -14.05 1.83 6.54
C ASP A 16 -12.55 2.14 6.48
N PHE A 17 -11.96 1.70 5.36
CA PHE A 17 -10.55 1.84 5.09
C PHE A 17 -10.30 3.09 4.25
N ASN A 18 -9.58 4.08 4.78
CA ASN A 18 -9.23 5.29 4.03
C ASN A 18 -7.81 5.21 3.47
N PHE A 19 -7.71 4.93 2.18
CA PHE A 19 -6.41 4.86 1.50
C PHE A 19 -5.65 6.19 1.57
N GLU A 20 -6.35 7.33 1.47
CA GLU A 20 -5.72 8.66 1.44
C GLU A 20 -4.89 8.93 2.71
N THR A 21 -5.40 8.53 3.87
CA THR A 21 -4.68 8.67 5.14
C THR A 21 -3.37 7.89 5.15
N GLY A 22 -3.35 6.70 4.54
CA GLY A 22 -2.14 5.90 4.39
C GLY A 22 -1.13 6.54 3.43
N VAL A 23 -1.60 7.05 2.29
CA VAL A 23 -0.71 7.73 1.33
C VAL A 23 -0.12 8.99 1.94
N GLU A 24 -0.92 9.77 2.67
CA GLU A 24 -0.45 10.99 3.34
C GLU A 24 0.61 10.66 4.40
N ALA A 25 0.37 9.64 5.23
CA ALA A 25 1.34 9.20 6.24
C ALA A 25 2.65 8.67 5.63
N LEU A 26 2.59 7.97 4.50
CA LEU A 26 3.79 7.53 3.79
C LEU A 26 4.51 8.70 3.11
N HIS A 27 3.78 9.56 2.41
CA HIS A 27 4.31 10.71 1.68
C HIS A 27 5.02 11.70 2.59
N ALA A 28 4.51 11.91 3.81
CA ALA A 28 5.15 12.75 4.83
C ALA A 28 6.60 12.32 5.16
N SER A 29 6.98 11.07 4.84
CA SER A 29 8.34 10.54 5.02
C SER A 29 9.13 10.37 3.71
N CYS A 30 8.59 10.84 2.57
CA CYS A 30 9.25 10.82 1.26
C CYS A 30 9.95 12.16 0.96
N SER A 31 10.77 12.18 -0.09
CA SER A 31 11.45 13.40 -0.57
C SER A 31 11.04 13.81 -1.99
N ILE A 32 9.93 13.27 -2.49
CA ILE A 32 9.38 13.52 -3.83
C ILE A 32 8.00 14.18 -3.73
N SER A 33 7.50 14.74 -4.84
CA SER A 33 6.14 15.29 -4.89
C SER A 33 5.09 14.21 -4.62
N ARG A 34 3.91 14.65 -4.19
CA ARG A 34 2.79 13.75 -3.90
C ARG A 34 2.37 12.96 -5.15
N ASP A 35 2.20 13.65 -6.27
CA ASP A 35 1.83 13.03 -7.55
C ASP A 35 2.84 11.94 -7.95
N ARG A 36 4.14 12.25 -7.85
CA ARG A 36 5.19 11.28 -8.17
C ARG A 36 5.21 10.11 -7.17
N PHE A 37 4.87 10.36 -5.91
CA PHE A 37 4.80 9.30 -4.91
C PHE A 37 3.65 8.33 -5.20
N GLU A 38 2.48 8.83 -5.58
CA GLU A 38 1.35 7.99 -5.98
C GLU A 38 1.68 7.14 -7.21
N GLU A 39 2.34 7.70 -8.22
CA GLU A 39 2.81 6.94 -9.38
C GLU A 39 3.70 5.76 -8.98
N VAL A 40 4.58 5.95 -8.00
CA VAL A 40 5.49 4.91 -7.48
C VAL A 40 4.73 3.91 -6.61
N LEU A 41 3.87 4.39 -5.71
CA LEU A 41 3.09 3.53 -4.81
C LEU A 41 2.14 2.61 -5.58
N PHE A 42 1.55 3.11 -6.66
CA PHE A 42 0.61 2.39 -7.52
C PHE A 42 1.22 1.82 -8.80
N ASP A 43 2.55 1.72 -8.86
CA ASP A 43 3.24 1.01 -9.94
C ASP A 43 2.68 -0.41 -10.02
N GLN A 44 1.98 -0.69 -11.12
CA GLN A 44 1.21 -1.91 -11.31
C GLN A 44 2.06 -3.18 -11.27
N THR A 45 3.37 -3.07 -11.54
CA THR A 45 4.29 -4.20 -11.44
C THR A 45 4.54 -4.55 -9.98
N TRP A 46 4.81 -3.54 -9.15
CA TRP A 46 5.20 -3.72 -7.77
C TRP A 46 4.02 -3.97 -6.83
N ILE A 47 2.94 -3.17 -6.95
CA ILE A 47 1.79 -3.31 -6.07
C ILE A 47 1.08 -4.64 -6.28
N ARG A 48 0.88 -5.08 -7.54
CA ARG A 48 0.22 -6.37 -7.81
C ARG A 48 1.07 -7.55 -7.36
N GLY A 49 2.39 -7.49 -7.57
CA GLY A 49 3.29 -8.51 -7.05
C GLY A 49 3.21 -8.62 -5.53
N TYR A 50 3.05 -7.48 -4.85
CA TYR A 50 2.89 -7.46 -3.40
C TYR A 50 1.54 -8.03 -2.96
N GLU A 51 0.42 -7.55 -3.53
CA GLU A 51 -0.93 -8.00 -3.20
C GLU A 51 -1.17 -9.50 -3.47
N ARG A 52 -0.49 -10.05 -4.48
CA ARG A 52 -0.52 -11.48 -4.81
C ARG A 52 0.42 -12.33 -3.96
N GLY A 53 1.26 -11.70 -3.13
CA GLY A 53 2.27 -12.40 -2.33
C GLY A 53 3.48 -12.90 -3.13
N GLU A 54 3.67 -12.43 -4.36
CA GLU A 54 4.82 -12.75 -5.22
C GLU A 54 6.10 -12.08 -4.72
N ILE A 55 5.97 -10.91 -4.07
CA ILE A 55 7.05 -10.25 -3.34
C ILE A 55 6.66 -10.01 -1.88
N SER A 56 7.65 -10.04 -1.00
CA SER A 56 7.47 -9.76 0.41
C SER A 56 7.29 -8.25 0.68
N THR A 57 6.68 -7.93 1.83
CA THR A 57 6.61 -6.54 2.34
C THR A 57 7.99 -5.88 2.40
N ALA A 58 9.07 -6.64 2.70
CA ALA A 58 10.42 -6.12 2.75
C ALA A 58 10.95 -5.72 1.35
N GLN A 59 10.61 -6.49 0.32
CA GLN A 59 10.97 -6.16 -1.07
C GLN A 59 10.18 -4.94 -1.57
N PHE A 60 8.88 -4.87 -1.31
CA PHE A 60 8.07 -3.71 -1.66
C PHE A 60 8.53 -2.44 -0.93
N HIS A 61 8.79 -2.55 0.38
CA HIS A 61 9.37 -1.46 1.17
C HIS A 61 10.72 -1.00 0.62
N LYS A 62 11.60 -1.93 0.23
CA LYS A 62 12.89 -1.60 -0.39
C LYS A 62 12.70 -0.82 -1.70
N TYR A 63 11.78 -1.23 -2.56
CA TYR A 63 11.44 -0.50 -3.79
C TYR A 63 10.97 0.94 -3.49
N LEU A 64 10.11 1.14 -2.49
CA LEU A 64 9.68 2.48 -2.09
C LEU A 64 10.83 3.33 -1.52
N CYS A 65 11.75 2.72 -0.75
CA CYS A 65 12.95 3.40 -0.27
C CYS A 65 13.86 3.85 -1.43
N GLU A 66 14.05 2.99 -2.43
CA GLU A 66 14.95 3.25 -3.55
C GLU A 66 14.36 4.28 -4.54
N THR A 67 13.06 4.14 -4.86
CA THR A 67 12.40 4.92 -5.91
C THR A 67 11.75 6.19 -5.38
N ALA A 68 11.03 6.11 -4.25
CA ALA A 68 10.35 7.26 -3.64
C ALA A 68 11.18 7.99 -2.57
N LYS A 69 12.38 7.47 -2.24
CA LYS A 69 13.21 7.98 -1.15
C LYS A 69 12.46 8.00 0.17
N LEU A 70 11.66 6.95 0.42
CA LEU A 70 10.95 6.75 1.68
C LEU A 70 11.96 6.63 2.83
N LYS A 71 11.94 7.55 3.79
CA LYS A 71 12.83 7.62 4.95
C LYS A 71 12.20 6.97 6.17
N ARG A 72 11.72 5.73 6.01
CA ARG A 72 11.06 4.97 7.08
C ARG A 72 11.62 3.57 7.13
N ASN A 73 11.93 3.06 8.32
CA ASN A 73 12.38 1.68 8.48
C ASN A 73 11.19 0.70 8.29
N LEU A 74 11.49 -0.57 8.04
CA LEU A 74 10.46 -1.59 7.79
C LEU A 74 9.48 -1.80 8.97
N PRO A 75 9.94 -1.84 10.24
CA PRO A 75 9.02 -1.93 11.39
C PRO A 75 7.99 -0.79 11.44
N ASP A 76 8.39 0.44 11.18
CA ASP A 76 7.49 1.59 11.22
C ASP A 76 6.63 1.69 9.97
N PHE A 77 7.12 1.24 8.82
CA PHE A 77 6.33 1.09 7.59
C PHE A 77 5.12 0.18 7.81
N ARG A 78 5.28 -0.96 8.51
CA ARG A 78 4.21 -1.93 8.80
C ARG A 78 3.10 -1.42 9.73
N LYS A 79 3.31 -0.28 10.40
CA LYS A 79 2.33 0.34 11.30
C LYS A 79 1.50 1.44 10.62
N THR A 80 1.77 1.69 9.34
CA THR A 80 1.01 2.67 8.52
C THR A 80 -0.26 2.03 8.03
#